data_AF-A0AA43DM47-F1
#
_entry.id   AF-A0AA43DM47-F1
#
_cell.length_a   1.000
_cell.length_b   1.000
_cell.length_c   1.000
_cell.angle_alpha   90.00
_cell.angle_beta   90.00
_cell.angle_gamma   90.00
#
_symmetry.space_group_name_H-M   'P 1'
#
loop_
_entity.id
_entity.type
_entity.pdbx_description
1 polymer ?
#
loop_
_entity_poly.entity_id
_entity_poly.type
_entity_poly.pdbx_seq_one_letter_code
_entity_poly.pdbx_strand_id
1 'polypeptide(L)'
;MEGEPVLRIAMPEDRSAIDALMAESAAAHFPRFYNEPECSSAIRYIAAVDPMLLEDGTYYVLEADRGIVACGGWSRRGKLYTGSGDADDDA
;
A
#
# COMPACT_ATOMS: atom_id res chain seq x y z
N MET A 1 22.46 2.81 -15.24
CA MET A 1 21.21 2.14 -15.64
C MET A 1 20.82 1.30 -14.46
N GLU A 2 19.71 1.66 -13.81
CA GLU A 2 19.14 0.81 -12.77
C GLU A 2 18.69 -0.51 -13.40
N GLY A 3 18.89 -1.61 -12.69
CA GLY A 3 18.46 -2.94 -13.11
C GLY A 3 16.97 -2.99 -13.43
N GLU A 4 16.59 -3.94 -14.30
CA GLU A 4 15.18 -4.15 -14.63
C GLU A 4 14.40 -4.52 -13.35
N PRO A 5 13.30 -3.82 -13.04
CA PRO A 5 12.57 -4.08 -11.81
C PRO A 5 11.92 -5.46 -11.82
N VAL A 6 12.03 -6.18 -10.70
CA VAL A 6 11.54 -7.55 -10.54
C VAL A 6 10.23 -7.54 -9.75
N LEU A 7 9.20 -8.17 -10.31
CA LEU A 7 7.92 -8.39 -9.62
C LEU A 7 8.01 -9.62 -8.71
N ARG A 8 7.62 -9.48 -7.44
CA ARG A 8 7.45 -10.61 -6.50
C ARG A 8 6.26 -10.41 -5.57
N ILE A 9 5.82 -11.50 -4.94
CA ILE A 9 4.87 -11.45 -3.82
C ILE A 9 5.55 -10.77 -2.63
N ALA A 10 4.84 -9.85 -1.98
CA ALA A 10 5.27 -9.17 -0.77
C ALA A 10 5.16 -10.10 0.43
N MET A 11 6.09 -9.98 1.37
CA MET A 11 6.12 -10.72 2.62
C MET A 11 5.80 -9.79 3.81
N PRO A 12 5.38 -10.31 4.97
CA PRO A 12 5.11 -9.49 6.15
C PRO A 12 6.25 -8.55 6.55
N GLU A 13 7.51 -8.95 6.30
CA GLU A 13 8.71 -8.16 6.58
C GLU A 13 8.83 -6.90 5.71
N ASP A 14 8.19 -6.89 4.52
CA ASP A 14 8.20 -5.76 3.61
C ASP A 14 7.31 -4.60 4.08
N ARG A 15 6.44 -4.84 5.06
CA ARG A 15 5.39 -3.91 5.49
C ARG A 15 5.91 -2.49 5.72
N SER A 16 7.00 -2.35 6.47
CA SER A 16 7.55 -1.02 6.79
C SER A 16 8.04 -0.26 5.55
N ALA A 17 8.59 -0.97 4.55
CA ALA A 17 9.04 -0.34 3.31
C ALA A 17 7.86 0.02 2.41
N ILE A 18 6.82 -0.81 2.38
CA ILE A 18 5.58 -0.56 1.64
C ILE A 18 4.83 0.65 2.23
N ASP A 19 4.66 0.71 3.55
CA ASP A 19 3.98 1.83 4.22
C ASP A 19 4.69 3.15 3.94
N ALA A 20 6.04 3.16 3.96
CA ALA A 20 6.83 4.34 3.63
C ALA A 20 6.63 4.78 2.17
N LEU A 21 6.65 3.84 1.22
CA LEU A 21 6.42 4.11 -0.20
C LEU A 21 5.01 4.66 -0.45
N MET A 22 3.99 4.06 0.17
CA MET A 22 2.60 4.51 0.05
C MET A 22 2.44 5.94 0.58
N ALA A 23 3.03 6.25 1.74
CA ALA A 23 3.00 7.58 2.33
C ALA A 23 3.70 8.62 1.44
N GLU A 24 4.87 8.29 0.88
CA GLU A 24 5.60 9.16 -0.05
C GLU A 24 4.77 9.45 -1.32
N SER A 25 4.20 8.40 -1.92
CA SER A 25 3.34 8.49 -3.10
C SER A 25 2.10 9.36 -2.84
N ALA A 26 1.42 9.12 -1.71
CA ALA A 26 0.26 9.90 -1.29
C ALA A 26 0.62 11.38 -1.12
N ALA A 27 1.72 11.69 -0.41
CA ALA A 27 2.19 13.06 -0.21
C ALA A 27 2.51 13.78 -1.54
N ALA A 28 3.07 13.08 -2.53
CA ALA A 28 3.42 13.65 -3.82
C ALA A 28 2.21 13.86 -4.75
N HIS A 29 1.20 12.98 -4.68
CA HIS A 29 0.13 12.92 -5.68
C HIS A 29 -1.22 13.45 -5.21
N PHE A 30 -1.59 13.24 -3.94
CA PHE A 30 -2.90 13.62 -3.40
C PHE A 30 -3.20 15.12 -3.45
N PRO A 31 -2.23 16.05 -3.26
CA PRO A 31 -2.51 17.49 -3.33
C PRO A 31 -3.07 18.00 -4.66
N ARG A 32 -3.03 17.18 -5.72
CA ARG A 32 -3.64 17.50 -7.02
C ARG A 32 -5.16 17.32 -7.03
N PHE A 33 -5.71 16.57 -6.07
CA PHE A 33 -7.11 16.12 -6.06
C PHE A 33 -7.83 16.43 -4.74
N TYR A 34 -7.08 16.56 -3.66
CA TYR A 34 -7.60 16.74 -2.30
C TYR A 34 -7.08 18.05 -1.70
N ASN A 35 -7.85 18.63 -0.78
CA ASN A 35 -7.36 19.72 0.05
C ASN A 35 -6.37 19.22 1.12
N GLU A 36 -5.71 20.14 1.81
CA GLU A 36 -4.66 19.82 2.79
C GLU A 36 -5.17 18.93 3.96
N PRO A 37 -6.33 19.20 4.58
CA PRO A 37 -6.93 18.28 5.56
C PRO A 37 -7.18 16.87 5.02
N GLU A 38 -7.73 16.76 3.81
CA GLU A 38 -8.00 15.48 3.15
C GLU A 38 -6.72 14.71 2.84
N CYS A 39 -5.69 15.39 2.31
CA CYS A 39 -4.38 14.79 2.07
C CYS A 39 -3.78 14.22 3.36
N SER A 40 -3.78 15.03 4.42
CA SER A 40 -3.22 14.63 5.73
C SER A 40 -3.96 13.42 6.31
N SER A 41 -5.29 13.39 6.17
CA SER A 41 -6.11 12.26 6.58
C SER A 41 -5.79 11.01 5.76
N ALA A 42 -5.74 11.12 4.44
CA ALA A 42 -5.48 9.99 3.56
C ALA A 42 -4.08 9.40 3.73
N ILE A 43 -3.05 10.24 3.92
CA ILE A 43 -1.69 9.77 4.24
C ILE A 43 -1.68 9.00 5.57
N ARG A 44 -2.43 9.46 6.57
CA ARG A 44 -2.44 8.82 7.90
C ARG A 44 -3.24 7.52 7.95
N TYR A 45 -4.36 7.43 7.25
CA TYR A 45 -5.34 6.36 7.44
C TYR A 45 -5.48 5.42 6.23
N ILE A 46 -5.04 5.84 5.04
CA ILE A 46 -5.20 5.08 3.79
C ILE A 46 -3.85 4.63 3.23
N ALA A 47 -2.80 5.45 3.36
CA ALA A 47 -1.48 5.17 2.80
C ALA A 47 -0.65 4.17 3.63
N ALA A 48 -1.27 3.05 4.00
CA ALA A 48 -0.63 1.92 4.68
C ALA A 48 -1.21 0.60 4.13
N VAL A 49 -0.37 -0.43 4.05
CA VAL A 49 -0.80 -1.74 3.58
C VAL A 49 -1.62 -2.45 4.65
N ASP A 50 -2.72 -3.08 4.24
CA ASP A 50 -3.47 -3.99 5.09
C ASP A 50 -2.63 -5.26 5.32
N PRO A 51 -2.22 -5.57 6.57
CA PRO A 51 -1.38 -6.73 6.87
C PRO A 51 -1.97 -8.06 6.38
N MET A 52 -3.30 -8.16 6.32
CA MET A 52 -3.97 -9.36 5.84
C MET A 52 -3.64 -9.67 4.37
N LEU A 53 -3.38 -8.65 3.55
CA LEU A 53 -2.99 -8.85 2.14
C LEU A 53 -1.59 -9.47 2.01
N LEU A 54 -0.69 -9.15 2.95
CA LEU A 54 0.64 -9.74 3.04
C LEU A 54 0.55 -11.19 3.50
N GLU A 55 -0.26 -11.46 4.53
CA GLU A 55 -0.51 -12.80 5.06
C GLU A 55 -1.19 -13.72 4.03
N ASP A 56 -2.16 -13.19 3.27
CA ASP A 56 -2.84 -13.92 2.21
C ASP A 56 -1.93 -14.13 0.98
N GLY A 57 -0.79 -13.43 0.87
CA GLY A 57 0.09 -13.53 -0.30
C GLY A 57 -0.59 -13.06 -1.59
N THR A 58 -1.43 -12.02 -1.49
CA THR A 58 -2.12 -11.39 -2.63
C THR A 58 -1.68 -9.95 -2.88
N TYR A 59 -0.60 -9.55 -2.21
CA TYR A 59 0.07 -8.27 -2.40
C TYR A 59 1.42 -8.47 -3.07
N TYR A 60 1.77 -7.55 -3.96
CA TYR A 60 2.96 -7.64 -4.81
C TYR A 60 3.77 -6.36 -4.71
N VAL A 61 5.07 -6.50 -4.90
CA VAL A 61 6.04 -5.41 -4.97
C VAL A 61 6.87 -5.52 -6.23
N LEU A 62 7.26 -4.37 -6.79
CA LEU A 62 8.35 -4.29 -7.75
C LEU A 62 9.60 -3.83 -7.00
N GLU A 63 10.67 -4.59 -7.10
CA GLU A 63 11.98 -4.26 -6.55
C GLU A 63 12.93 -3.80 -7.65
N ALA A 64 13.62 -2.70 -7.40
CA ALA A 64 14.77 -2.26 -8.19
C ALA A 64 15.99 -2.11 -7.26
N ASP A 65 17.14 -1.70 -7.79
CA ASP A 65 18.42 -1.61 -7.05
C ASP A 65 18.34 -0.84 -5.72
N ARG A 66 17.37 0.07 -5.57
CA ARG A 66 17.18 0.93 -4.39
C ARG A 66 16.11 0.43 -3.41
N GLY A 67 15.50 -0.72 -3.67
CA GLY A 67 14.43 -1.31 -2.87
C GLY A 67 13.09 -1.37 -3.60
N ILE A 68 12.00 -1.40 -2.84
CA ILE A 68 10.64 -1.46 -3.37
C ILE A 68 10.27 -0.11 -3.99
N VAL A 69 9.93 -0.11 -5.27
CA VAL A 69 9.61 1.10 -6.06
C VAL A 69 8.14 1.20 -6.46
N ALA A 70 7.40 0.09 -6.38
CA ALA A 70 5.96 0.05 -6.57
C ALA A 70 5.36 -1.11 -5.77
N CYS A 71 4.08 -0.99 -5.42
CA CYS A 71 3.36 -2.02 -4.70
C CYS A 71 1.87 -2.02 -5.06
N GLY A 72 1.20 -3.14 -4.84
CA GLY A 72 -0.24 -3.27 -5.08
C GLY A 72 -0.73 -4.69 -4.95
N GLY A 73 -2.04 -4.85 -4.78
CA GLY A 73 -2.65 -6.16 -4.60
C GLY A 73 -4.16 -6.08 -4.44
N TRP A 74 -4.75 -7.19 -4.06
CA TRP A 74 -6.20 -7.31 -3.86
C TRP A 74 -6.51 -8.26 -2.70
N SER A 75 -7.62 -8.06 -2.03
CA SER A 75 -8.10 -8.99 -0.99
C SER A 75 -8.69 -10.25 -1.62
N ARG A 76 -8.59 -11.39 -0.92
CA ARG A 76 -9.45 -12.56 -1.21
C ARG A 76 -10.84 -12.44 -0.57
N ARG A 77 -11.01 -11.48 0.33
CA ARG A 77 -12.19 -11.28 1.19
C ARG A 77 -13.07 -10.19 0.59
N GLY A 78 -14.36 -10.23 0.91
CA GLY A 78 -15.37 -9.31 0.40
C GLY A 78 -15.36 -7.94 1.07
N LYS A 79 -14.18 -7.40 1.45
CA LYS A 79 -14.09 -6.10 2.12
C LYS A 79 -14.52 -4.97 1.22
N LEU A 80 -15.46 -4.16 1.73
CA LEU A 80 -15.97 -2.97 1.05
C LEU A 80 -14.86 -1.93 0.80
N TYR A 81 -13.84 -1.90 1.65
CA TYR A 81 -12.65 -1.05 1.48
C TYR A 81 -11.40 -1.70 2.10
N THR A 82 -10.23 -1.28 1.62
CA THR A 82 -8.93 -1.73 2.13
C THR A 82 -8.60 -1.01 3.45
N GLY A 83 -8.15 -1.73 4.47
CA GLY A 83 -7.71 -1.11 5.72
C GLY A 83 -7.72 -2.07 6.91
N SER A 84 -6.81 -1.84 7.86
CA SER A 84 -6.65 -2.64 9.09
C SER A 84 -7.73 -2.38 10.15
N GLY A 85 -8.89 -1.83 9.76
CA GLY A 85 -10.00 -1.63 10.67
C GLY A 85 -10.75 -2.94 10.91
N ASP A 86 -11.18 -3.16 12.15
CA ASP A 86 -11.98 -4.33 12.58
C ASP A 86 -13.44 -4.32 12.05
N ALA A 87 -13.75 -3.50 11.05
CA ALA A 87 -15.09 -3.46 10.47
C ALA A 87 -15.33 -4.76 9.69
N ASP A 88 -16.39 -5.47 10.07
CA ASP A 88 -16.81 -6.73 9.47
C ASP A 88 -17.27 -6.54 8.02
N ASP A 89 -17.09 -7.58 7.19
CA ASP A 89 -17.59 -7.63 5.81
C ASP A 89 -19.12 -7.56 5.83
N ASP A 90 -19.66 -6.54 5.19
CA ASP A 90 -21.08 -6.34 4.87
C ASP A 90 -22.05 -6.08 6.05
N ALA A 91 -22.71 -4.92 5.97
CA ALA A 91 -24.08 -4.71 6.42
C ALA A 91 -24.92 -4.25 5.22
#